data_AF-A0A958UXI2-F1
#
_entry.id   AF-A0A958UXI2-F1
#
_cell.length_a   1.000
_cell.length_b   1.000
_cell.length_c   1.000
_cell.angle_alpha   90.00
_cell.angle_beta   90.00
_cell.angle_gamma   90.00
#
_symmetry.space_group_name_H-M   'P 1'
#
loop_
_entity.id
_entity.type
_entity.pdbx_description
1 polymer ?
#
loop_
_entity_poly.entity_id
_entity_poly.type
_entity_poly.pdbx_seq_one_letter_code
_entity_poly.pdbx_strand_id
1 'polypeptide(L)' 'MLEFLFSLDAIMALLTLTFLEIILGIDNIVFISIAANKLPEEQRGRVTNIGLLLAMVQRIILLVFVS' A
#
# COMPACT_ATOMS: atom_id res chain seq x y z
N MET A 1 -13.44 26.70 -11.33
CA MET A 1 -12.29 25.79 -11.12
C MET A 1 -12.48 24.94 -9.86
N LEU A 2 -12.78 25.52 -8.69
CA LEU A 2 -13.11 24.77 -7.46
C LEU A 2 -14.45 24.01 -7.52
N GLU A 3 -15.46 24.53 -8.23
CA GLU A 3 -16.77 23.85 -8.40
C GLU A 3 -16.66 22.49 -9.10
N PHE A 4 -15.63 22.29 -9.95
CA PHE A 4 -15.39 21.00 -10.60
C PHE A 4 -14.86 19.95 -9.62
N LEU A 5 -14.07 20.36 -8.61
CA LEU A 5 -13.55 19.45 -7.57
C LEU A 5 -14.65 18.96 -6.62
N PHE A 6 -15.70 19.76 -6.43
CA PHE A 6 -16.89 19.39 -5.66
C PHE A 6 -18.00 18.75 -6.53
N SER A 7 -17.72 18.49 -7.81
CA SER A 7 -18.64 17.73 -8.65
C SER A 7 -18.72 16.27 -8.16
N LEU A 8 -19.90 15.66 -8.34
CA LEU A 8 -20.13 14.25 -8.03
C LEU A 8 -19.10 13.35 -8.74
N ASP A 9 -18.73 13.68 -9.98
CA ASP A 9 -17.74 12.92 -10.76
C ASP A 9 -16.34 13.00 -10.14
N ALA A 10 -15.90 14.18 -9.70
CA ALA A 10 -14.59 14.34 -9.07
C ALA A 10 -14.49 13.61 -7.72
N ILE A 11 -15.55 13.64 -6.92
CA ILE A 11 -15.62 12.91 -5.65
C ILE A 11 -15.59 11.39 -5.90
N MET A 12 -16.36 10.90 -6.88
CA MET A 12 -16.37 9.49 -7.24
C MET A 12 -15.02 9.02 -7.79
N ALA A 13 -14.34 9.84 -8.60
CA ALA A 13 -13.00 9.56 -9.09
C ALA A 13 -11.99 9.50 -7.93
N LEU A 14 -12.01 10.49 -7.02
CA LEU A 14 -11.14 10.52 -5.84
C LEU A 14 -11.35 9.29 -4.95
N LEU A 15 -12.61 8.92 -4.72
CA LEU A 15 -12.99 7.78 -3.88
C LEU A 15 -12.52 6.47 -4.50
N THR A 16 -12.72 6.30 -5.81
CA THR A 16 -12.25 5.12 -6.56
C THR A 16 -10.73 5.01 -6.53
N LEU A 17 -10.03 6.13 -6.77
CA LEU A 17 -8.57 6.18 -6.80
C LEU A 17 -7.97 5.87 -5.43
N THR A 18 -8.55 6.45 -4.37
CA THR A 18 -8.21 6.13 -2.97
C THR A 18 -8.44 4.64 -2.68
N PHE A 19 -9.54 4.07 -3.16
CA PHE A 19 -9.86 2.66 -2.94
C PHE A 19 -8.84 1.73 -3.62
N LEU A 20 -8.47 2.03 -4.87
CA LEU A 20 -7.44 1.28 -5.60
C LEU A 20 -6.07 1.36 -4.91
N GLU A 21 -5.71 2.53 -4.41
CA GLU A 21 -4.43 2.76 -3.72
C GLU A 21 -4.36 2.02 -2.38
N ILE A 22 -5.49 1.90 -1.69
CA ILE A 22 -5.64 1.08 -0.49
C ILE A 22 -5.50 -0.39 -0.82
N ILE A 23 -6.21 -0.92 -1.83
CA ILE A 23 -6.13 -2.34 -2.23
C ILE A 23 -4.68 -2.72 -2.60
N LEU A 24 -4.03 -1.91 -3.45
CA LEU A 24 -2.63 -2.11 -3.83
C LEU A 24 -1.67 -2.02 -2.63
N GLY A 25 -1.99 -1.18 -1.65
CA GLY A 25 -1.23 -1.08 -0.41
C GLY A 25 -1.41 -2.28 0.52
N ILE A 26 -2.64 -2.81 0.63
CA ILE A 26 -2.98 -3.95 1.48
C ILE A 26 -2.37 -5.24 0.95
N ASP A 27 -2.40 -5.47 -0.37
CA ASP A 27 -1.86 -6.70 -0.97
C ASP A 27 -0.40 -6.97 -0.56
N ASN A 28 0.44 -5.93 -0.56
CA ASN A 28 1.85 -6.05 -0.19
C ASN A 28 2.06 -6.35 1.30
N ILE A 29 1.28 -5.72 2.19
CA ILE A 29 1.37 -5.96 3.64
C ILE A 29 0.86 -7.35 3.99
N VAL A 30 -0.26 -7.77 3.38
CA VAL A 30 -0.85 -9.10 3.59
C VAL A 30 0.10 -10.19 3.10
N PHE A 31 0.73 -10.03 1.94
CA PHE A 31 1.71 -11.00 1.43
C PHE A 31 2.91 -11.17 2.38
N ILE A 32 3.47 -10.07 2.90
CA ILE A 32 4.56 -10.11 3.87
C ILE A 32 4.13 -10.79 5.17
N SER A 33 2.94 -10.47 5.67
CA SER A 33 2.43 -11.04 6.91
C SER A 33 2.14 -12.54 6.77
N ILE A 34 1.64 -12.99 5.62
CA ILE A 34 1.46 -14.41 5.28
C ILE A 34 2.80 -15.14 5.14
N ALA A 35 3.78 -14.53 4.47
CA ALA A 35 5.11 -15.11 4.30
C ALA A 35 5.86 -15.21 5.64
N ALA A 36 5.81 -14.16 6.46
CA ALA A 36 6.36 -14.16 7.82
C ALA A 36 5.67 -15.20 8.71
N ASN A 37 4.36 -15.42 8.54
CA ASN A 37 3.62 -16.45 9.28
C ASN A 37 4.14 -17.88 9.05
N LYS A 38 4.94 -18.15 8.02
CA LYS A 38 5.58 -19.47 7.82
C LYS A 38 6.88 -19.67 8.63
N LEU A 39 7.36 -18.63 9.34
CA LEU A 39 8.58 -18.68 10.15
C LEU A 39 8.27 -18.93 11.64
N PRO A 40 9.26 -19.43 12.41
CA PRO A 40 9.16 -19.58 13.86
C PRO A 40 8.77 -18.26 14.53
N GLU A 41 7.94 -18.31 15.58
CA GLU A 41 7.41 -17.10 16.25
C GLU A 41 8.51 -16.13 16.72
N GLU A 42 9.67 -16.67 17.11
CA GLU A 42 10.83 -15.90 17.54
C GLU A 42 11.47 -15.05 16.42
N GLN A 43 11.27 -15.44 15.14
CA GLN A 43 11.79 -14.73 13.97
C GLN A 43 10.73 -13.93 13.21
N ARG A 44 9.44 -14.19 13.44
CA ARG A 44 8.31 -13.48 12.82
C ARG A 44 8.44 -11.97 12.94
N GLY A 45 8.68 -11.46 14.16
CA GLY A 45 8.75 -10.01 14.39
C GLY A 45 9.87 -9.32 13.59
N ARG A 46 11.04 -9.95 13.51
CA ARG A 46 12.17 -9.44 12.72
C ARG A 46 11.89 -9.50 11.22
N VAL A 47 11.35 -10.60 10.73
CA VAL A 47 11.08 -10.77 9.29
C VAL A 47 9.93 -9.89 8.82
N THR A 48 8.88 -9.73 9.63
CA THR A 48 7.80 -8.77 9.35
C THR A 48 8.32 -7.34 9.30
N ASN A 49 9.14 -6.91 10.28
CA ASN A 49 9.71 -5.56 10.26
C ASN A 49 10.64 -5.33 9.05
N ILE A 50 11.52 -6.28 8.74
CA ILE A 50 12.41 -6.18 7.57
C ILE A 50 11.59 -6.20 6.28
N GLY A 51 10.59 -7.07 6.18
CA GLY A 51 9.69 -7.15 5.03
C GLY A 51 8.88 -5.88 4.84
N LEU A 52 8.34 -5.30 5.92
CA LEU A 52 7.59 -4.05 5.88
C LEU A 52 8.49 -2.88 5.46
N LEU A 53 9.72 -2.83 5.97
CA LEU A 53 10.70 -1.80 5.63
C LEU A 53 11.12 -1.91 4.16
N LEU A 54 11.37 -3.13 3.66
CA LEU A 54 11.62 -3.39 2.24
C LEU A 54 10.42 -3.03 1.35
N ALA A 55 9.20 -3.35 1.76
CA ALA A 55 8.00 -2.98 1.01
C ALA A 55 7.80 -1.47 0.95
N MET A 56 8.07 -0.74 2.04
CA MET A 56 8.03 0.72 2.01
C MET A 56 9.09 1.29 1.05
N VAL A 57 10.30 0.76 1.06
CA VAL A 57 11.37 1.18 0.12
C VAL A 57 10.98 0.88 -1.32
N GLN A 58 10.50 -0.32 -1.62
CA GLN A 58 10.02 -0.69 -2.95
C GLN A 58 8.88 0.23 -3.40
N ARG A 59 7.96 0.57 -2.49
CA ARG A 59 6.85 1.47 -2.78
C ARG A 59 7.34 2.87 -3.10
N ILE A 60 8.30 3.40 -2.34
CA ILE A 60 8.92 4.71 -2.61
C ILE A 60 9.63 4.71 -3.97
N ILE A 61 10.39 3.67 -4.28
CA ILE A 61 11.07 3.53 -5.58
C ILE A 61 10.04 3.54 -6.71
N LEU A 62 9.00 2.69 -6.62
CA LEU A 62 7.96 2.65 -7.64
C LEU A 62 7.22 3.97 -7.78
N LEU A 63 6.90 4.65 -6.68
CA LEU A 63 6.27 5.98 -6.70
C LEU A 63 7.14 7.00 -7.40
N VAL A 64 8.44 7.05 -7.12
CA VAL A 64 9.39 7.98 -7.76
C VAL A 64 9.58 7.69 -9.25
N PHE A 65 9.47 6.43 -9.67
CA PHE A 65 9.60 6.05 -11.08
C PHE A 65 8.31 6.20 -11.89
N VAL A 66 7.15 6.09 -11.25
CA VAL A 66 5.83 6.20 -11.88
C VAL A 66 5.29 7.63 -11.87
N SER A 67 5.67 8.45 -10.88
CA SER A 67 5.32 9.88 -10.80
C SER A 67 6.18 10.72 -11.74
#